data_AF-A0A971RPK2-F1
#
_entry.id   AF-A0A971RPK2-F1
#
_cell.length_a   1.000
_cell.length_b   1.000
_cell.length_c   1.000
_cell.angle_alpha   90.00
_cell.angle_beta   90.00
_cell.angle_gamma   90.00
#
_symmetry.space_group_name_H-M   'P 1'
#
loop_
_entity.id
_entity.type
_entity.pdbx_description
1 polymer ?
#
loop_
_entity_poly.entity_id
_entity_poly.type
_entity_poly.pdbx_seq_one_letter_code
_entity_poly.pdbx_strand_id
1 'polypeptide(L)'
;MKKLLKKANRGILLTVFVLIAVSIYLITSAFIQAAEKPQIEEICRSYTAAEISYFMLPEPWRTGEEPMPQDEIDKYKDKMQSEIEPWYIGNQRIRDLALNRLDSEIEIQAENVSRVLECTKEISRFESFSFSGNEVTVVFKSRTAIERSKSEYEEGGRIVEETSDTIMLQKEDGEWKLVYASLWLPSQNYGSYAYADTVKW
;
A
#
# COMPACT_ATOMS: atom_id res chain seq x y z
N MET A 1 -3.37 47.72 -32.03
CA MET A 1 -4.03 46.55 -31.38
C MET A 1 -5.55 46.50 -31.53
N LYS A 2 -6.31 47.61 -31.40
CA LYS A 2 -7.79 47.60 -31.48
C LYS A 2 -8.41 47.16 -32.84
N LYS A 3 -7.68 47.19 -33.95
CA LYS A 3 -8.19 46.79 -35.29
C LYS A 3 -8.16 45.27 -35.57
N LEU A 4 -7.34 44.48 -34.87
CA LEU A 4 -7.24 43.04 -35.08
C LEU A 4 -8.39 42.27 -34.41
N LEU A 5 -8.89 42.74 -33.26
CA LEU A 5 -10.03 42.15 -32.55
C LEU A 5 -11.37 42.31 -33.29
N LYS A 6 -11.53 43.34 -34.13
CA LYS A 6 -12.79 43.58 -34.87
C LYS A 6 -13.04 42.63 -36.05
N LYS A 7 -12.03 41.83 -36.46
CA LYS A 7 -12.12 40.89 -37.60
C LYS A 7 -12.13 39.42 -37.19
N ALA A 8 -11.91 39.12 -35.90
CA ALA A 8 -11.89 37.76 -35.41
C ALA A 8 -13.33 37.23 -35.29
N ASN A 9 -13.58 36.05 -35.86
CA ASN A 9 -14.86 35.36 -35.71
C ASN A 9 -15.07 35.07 -34.21
N ARG A 10 -16.24 35.41 -33.67
CA ARG A 10 -16.55 35.26 -32.22
C ARG A 10 -16.34 33.82 -31.75
N GLY A 11 -16.59 32.84 -32.63
CA GLY A 11 -16.28 31.43 -32.39
C GLY A 11 -14.80 31.15 -32.16
N ILE A 12 -13.90 31.74 -32.96
CA ILE A 12 -12.44 31.57 -32.81
C ILE A 12 -11.96 32.19 -31.49
N LEU A 13 -12.46 33.38 -31.14
CA LEU A 13 -12.16 34.03 -29.87
C LEU A 13 -12.57 33.17 -28.67
N LEU A 14 -13.76 32.56 -28.73
CA LEU A 14 -14.24 31.66 -27.69
C LEU A 14 -13.38 30.40 -27.59
N THR A 15 -13.03 29.78 -28.72
CA THR A 15 -12.14 28.59 -28.74
C THR A 15 -10.78 28.91 -28.12
N VAL A 16 -10.17 30.04 -28.49
CA VAL A 16 -8.88 30.47 -27.91
C VAL A 16 -8.99 30.68 -26.40
N PHE A 17 -10.08 31.28 -25.93
CA PHE A 17 -10.31 31.48 -24.50
C PHE A 17 -10.46 30.14 -23.76
N VAL A 18 -11.23 29.20 -24.29
CA VAL A 18 -11.39 27.85 -23.72
C VAL A 18 -10.04 27.12 -23.66
N LEU A 19 -9.24 27.19 -24.72
CA LEU A 19 -7.92 26.56 -24.75
C LEU A 19 -6.96 27.16 -23.70
N ILE A 20 -6.99 28.48 -23.51
CA ILE A 20 -6.21 29.15 -22.46
C ILE A 20 -6.66 28.70 -21.07
N ALA A 21 -7.97 28.67 -20.81
CA ALA A 21 -8.51 28.25 -19.52
C ALA A 21 -8.14 26.79 -19.19
N VAL A 22 -8.27 25.88 -20.16
CA VAL A 22 -7.88 24.48 -20.02
C VAL A 22 -6.37 24.35 -19.79
N SER A 23 -5.56 25.12 -20.53
CA SER A 23 -4.11 25.10 -20.38
C SER A 23 -3.67 25.58 -18.99
N ILE A 24 -4.27 26.67 -18.49
CA ILE A 24 -4.02 27.16 -17.12
C ILE A 24 -4.40 26.08 -16.11
N TYR A 25 -5.58 25.47 -16.24
CA TYR A 25 -6.03 24.41 -15.35
C TYR A 25 -5.05 23.24 -15.30
N LEU A 26 -4.61 22.74 -16.47
CA LEU A 26 -3.67 21.62 -16.56
C LEU A 26 -2.31 21.97 -15.94
N ILE A 27 -1.80 23.17 -16.20
CA ILE A 27 -0.53 23.64 -15.63
C ILE A 27 -0.63 23.73 -14.10
N THR A 28 -1.68 24.38 -13.58
CA THR A 28 -1.88 24.53 -12.13
C THR A 28 -2.04 23.17 -11.45
N SER A 29 -2.81 22.25 -12.05
CA SER A 29 -2.95 20.89 -11.55
C SER A 29 -1.61 20.16 -11.49
N ALA A 30 -0.79 20.27 -12.55
CA ALA A 30 0.52 19.62 -12.59
C ALA A 30 1.47 20.17 -11.51
N PHE A 31 1.45 21.49 -11.25
CA PHE A 31 2.25 22.10 -10.20
C PHE A 31 1.83 21.65 -8.80
N ILE A 32 0.52 21.60 -8.52
CA ILE A 32 0.00 21.13 -7.22
C ILE A 32 0.41 19.68 -6.99
N GLN A 33 0.17 18.81 -7.98
CA GLN A 33 0.53 17.39 -7.89
C GLN A 33 2.03 17.19 -7.68
N ALA A 34 2.88 17.96 -8.35
CA ALA A 34 4.33 17.89 -8.15
C ALA A 34 4.76 18.31 -6.74
N ALA A 35 4.07 19.29 -6.14
CA ALA A 35 4.35 19.75 -4.78
C ALA A 35 3.88 18.76 -3.71
N GLU A 36 2.84 17.97 -3.99
CA GLU A 36 2.28 17.00 -3.03
C GLU A 36 3.01 15.65 -3.01
N LYS A 37 3.73 15.30 -4.09
CA LYS A 37 4.46 14.01 -4.19
C LYS A 37 5.35 13.70 -2.98
N PRO A 38 6.22 14.61 -2.49
CA PRO A 38 7.08 14.29 -1.34
C PRO A 38 6.30 13.89 -0.07
N GLN A 39 5.15 14.52 0.17
CA GLN A 39 4.28 14.16 1.30
C GLN A 39 3.67 12.78 1.08
N ILE A 40 3.20 12.48 -0.14
CA ILE A 40 2.62 11.18 -0.49
C ILE A 40 3.68 10.07 -0.36
N GLU A 41 4.91 10.31 -0.80
CA GLU A 41 6.02 9.36 -0.63
C GLU A 41 6.28 9.03 0.84
N GLU A 42 6.29 10.06 1.70
CA GLU A 42 6.49 9.89 3.14
C GLU A 42 5.35 9.08 3.78
N ILE A 43 4.11 9.34 3.38
CA ILE A 43 2.94 8.55 3.82
C ILE A 43 3.10 7.09 3.40
N CYS A 44 3.48 6.82 2.15
CA CYS A 44 3.71 5.46 1.68
C CYS A 44 4.81 4.76 2.49
N ARG A 45 5.93 5.43 2.78
CA ARG A 45 7.03 4.87 3.59
C ARG A 45 6.60 4.60 5.02
N SER A 46 6.00 5.58 5.68
CA SER A 46 5.60 5.48 7.07
C SER A 46 4.51 4.43 7.28
N TYR A 47 3.50 4.40 6.42
CA TYR A 47 2.45 3.38 6.48
C TYR A 47 3.01 1.98 6.22
N THR A 48 3.87 1.83 5.21
CA THR A 48 4.52 0.53 4.92
C THR A 48 5.29 0.01 6.13
N ALA A 49 6.04 0.87 6.81
CA ALA A 49 6.76 0.49 8.02
C ALA A 49 5.82 0.10 9.16
N ALA A 50 4.73 0.85 9.37
CA ALA A 50 3.73 0.55 10.39
C ALA A 50 3.06 -0.81 10.14
N GLU A 51 2.57 -1.05 8.93
CA GLU A 51 1.90 -2.31 8.57
C GLU A 51 2.86 -3.51 8.72
N ILE A 52 4.10 -3.38 8.23
CA ILE A 52 5.10 -4.46 8.27
C ILE A 52 5.52 -4.82 9.69
N SER A 53 5.47 -3.88 10.63
CA SER A 53 5.74 -4.18 12.04
C SER A 53 4.74 -5.19 12.63
N TYR A 54 3.49 -5.19 12.15
CA TYR A 54 2.42 -6.08 12.61
C TYR A 54 2.36 -7.43 11.88
N PHE A 55 3.22 -7.65 10.88
CA PHE A 55 3.46 -8.97 10.31
C PHE A 55 4.32 -9.88 11.19
N MET A 56 4.81 -9.38 12.33
CA MET A 56 5.58 -10.15 13.28
C MET A 56 4.90 -10.08 14.65
N LEU A 57 4.85 -11.21 15.36
CA LEU A 57 4.56 -11.19 16.79
C LEU A 57 5.71 -10.50 17.55
N PRO A 58 5.47 -10.01 18.78
CA PRO A 58 6.55 -9.51 19.64
C PRO A 58 7.64 -10.56 19.87
N GLU A 59 8.88 -10.10 20.08
CA GLU A 59 10.09 -10.95 20.16
C GLU A 59 9.95 -12.26 20.95
N PRO A 60 9.38 -12.25 22.18
CA PRO A 60 9.29 -13.46 23.00
C PRO A 60 8.41 -14.52 22.35
N TRP A 61 7.38 -14.10 21.60
CA TRP A 61 6.35 -14.98 21.03
C TRP A 61 6.69 -15.49 19.63
N ARG A 62 7.51 -14.73 18.88
CA ARG A 62 8.01 -15.21 17.58
C ARG A 62 9.23 -16.14 17.69
N THR A 63 10.04 -16.02 18.75
CA THR A 63 11.25 -16.85 18.95
C THR A 63 11.09 -17.96 19.99
N GLY A 64 10.12 -17.85 20.90
CA GLY A 64 9.85 -18.87 21.93
C GLY A 64 9.16 -20.12 21.38
N GLU A 65 9.09 -21.21 22.15
CA GLU A 65 8.40 -22.44 21.75
C GLU A 65 6.90 -22.40 22.06
N GLU A 66 6.49 -21.64 23.07
CA GLU A 66 5.10 -21.56 23.54
C GLU A 66 4.23 -20.66 22.66
N PRO A 67 2.92 -20.97 22.52
CA PRO A 67 1.96 -20.08 21.88
C PRO A 67 1.75 -18.81 22.72
N MET A 68 1.40 -17.71 22.05
CA MET A 68 1.08 -16.45 22.72
C MET A 68 -0.25 -16.59 23.48
N PRO A 69 -0.32 -16.22 24.77
CA PRO A 69 -1.57 -16.23 25.53
C PRO A 69 -2.63 -15.33 24.90
N GLN A 70 -3.90 -15.74 24.95
CA GLN A 70 -5.00 -15.00 24.32
C GLN A 70 -5.11 -13.55 24.81
N ASP A 71 -4.88 -13.30 26.10
CA ASP A 71 -4.95 -11.94 26.65
C ASP A 71 -3.83 -11.02 26.13
N GLU A 72 -2.69 -11.59 25.72
CA GLU A 72 -1.63 -10.85 25.05
C GLU A 72 -1.92 -10.64 23.56
N ILE A 73 -2.52 -11.63 22.89
CA ILE A 73 -3.00 -11.49 21.50
C ILE A 73 -3.99 -10.33 21.42
N ASP A 74 -4.98 -10.30 22.31
CA ASP A 74 -6.02 -9.26 22.32
C ASP A 74 -5.39 -7.86 22.53
N LYS A 75 -4.46 -7.71 23.48
CA LYS A 75 -3.71 -6.45 23.69
C LYS A 75 -2.90 -6.05 22.46
N TYR A 76 -2.31 -7.02 21.76
CA TYR A 76 -1.50 -6.74 20.57
C TYR A 76 -2.38 -6.29 19.40
N LYS A 77 -3.54 -6.92 19.22
CA LYS A 77 -4.54 -6.51 18.23
C LYS A 77 -5.14 -5.14 18.53
N ASP A 78 -5.46 -4.84 19.78
CA ASP A 78 -5.94 -3.51 20.18
C ASP A 78 -4.91 -2.42 19.85
N LYS A 79 -3.62 -2.70 20.11
CA LYS A 79 -2.53 -1.81 19.76
C LYS A 79 -2.43 -1.63 18.24
N MET A 80 -2.42 -2.73 17.49
CA MET A 80 -2.42 -2.74 16.02
C MET A 80 -3.56 -1.90 15.45
N GLN A 81 -4.79 -2.13 15.93
CA GLN A 81 -5.95 -1.36 15.53
C GLN A 81 -5.75 0.13 15.81
N SER A 82 -5.32 0.50 17.02
CA SER A 82 -5.13 1.91 17.39
C SER A 82 -4.07 2.64 16.55
N GLU A 83 -3.05 1.91 16.06
CA GLU A 83 -1.97 2.47 15.25
C GLU A 83 -2.29 2.48 13.75
N ILE A 84 -3.09 1.52 13.25
CA ILE A 84 -3.42 1.38 11.82
C ILE A 84 -4.71 2.13 11.45
N GLU A 85 -5.71 2.17 12.32
CA GLU A 85 -7.00 2.85 12.07
C GLU A 85 -6.87 4.33 11.63
N PRO A 86 -6.03 5.18 12.27
CA PRO A 86 -5.93 6.60 11.94
C PRO A 86 -5.39 6.93 10.54
N TRP A 87 -4.76 5.95 9.88
CA TRP A 87 -4.23 6.10 8.53
C TRP A 87 -5.33 6.08 7.47
N TYR A 88 -6.42 5.38 7.73
CA TYR A 88 -7.49 5.17 6.78
C TYR A 88 -8.48 6.34 6.79
N ILE A 89 -9.12 6.53 5.65
CA ILE A 89 -10.27 7.42 5.53
C ILE A 89 -11.39 6.96 6.47
N GLY A 90 -12.33 7.84 6.83
CA GLY A 90 -13.50 7.52 7.69
C GLY A 90 -14.48 6.45 7.17
N ASN A 91 -14.06 5.61 6.22
CA ASN A 91 -14.81 4.47 5.70
C ASN A 91 -14.48 3.20 6.50
N GLN A 92 -15.39 2.83 7.40
CA GLN A 92 -15.27 1.65 8.24
C GLN A 92 -14.98 0.36 7.44
N ARG A 93 -15.66 0.12 6.31
CA ARG A 93 -15.50 -1.14 5.57
C ARG A 93 -14.09 -1.32 5.01
N ILE A 94 -13.48 -0.24 4.54
CA ILE A 94 -12.12 -0.27 3.99
C ILE A 94 -11.12 -0.58 5.09
N ARG A 95 -11.25 0.12 6.23
CA ARG A 95 -10.43 -0.09 7.40
C ARG A 95 -10.55 -1.52 7.94
N ASP A 96 -11.77 -2.02 8.08
CA ASP A 96 -12.03 -3.36 8.61
C ASP A 96 -11.37 -4.44 7.74
N LEU A 97 -11.35 -4.28 6.41
CA LEU A 97 -10.64 -5.20 5.52
C LEU A 97 -9.12 -5.20 5.77
N ALA A 98 -8.53 -4.05 6.05
CA ALA A 98 -7.10 -3.95 6.33
C ALA A 98 -6.74 -4.56 7.69
N LEU A 99 -7.52 -4.25 8.72
CA LEU A 99 -7.35 -4.77 10.08
C LEU A 99 -7.53 -6.29 10.12
N ASN A 100 -8.60 -6.81 9.52
CA ASN A 100 -8.89 -8.25 9.51
C ASN A 100 -7.75 -9.08 8.90
N ARG A 101 -7.03 -8.54 7.91
CA ARG A 101 -5.87 -9.21 7.31
C ARG A 101 -4.72 -9.33 8.31
N LEU A 102 -4.42 -8.26 9.03
CA LEU A 102 -3.38 -8.27 10.06
C LEU A 102 -3.78 -9.13 11.25
N ASP A 103 -5.06 -9.08 11.67
CA ASP A 103 -5.60 -9.94 12.72
C ASP A 103 -5.43 -11.42 12.37
N SER A 104 -5.78 -11.81 11.13
CA SER A 104 -5.62 -13.19 10.66
C SER A 104 -4.16 -13.64 10.71
N GLU A 105 -3.24 -12.78 10.31
CA GLU A 105 -1.80 -13.08 10.35
C GLU A 105 -1.30 -13.25 11.80
N ILE A 106 -1.74 -12.39 12.73
CA ILE A 106 -1.42 -12.51 14.16
C ILE A 106 -1.95 -13.83 14.73
N GLU A 107 -3.19 -14.22 14.41
CA GLU A 107 -3.79 -15.47 14.88
C GLU A 107 -3.03 -16.71 14.37
N ILE A 108 -2.72 -16.76 13.07
CA ILE A 108 -1.97 -17.87 12.46
C ILE A 108 -0.60 -18.06 13.13
N GLN A 109 0.09 -16.95 13.42
CA GLN A 109 1.39 -17.00 14.10
C GLN A 109 1.25 -17.43 15.57
N ALA A 110 0.21 -16.96 16.26
CA ALA A 110 -0.02 -17.25 17.67
C ALA A 110 -0.39 -18.72 17.92
N GLU A 111 -1.08 -19.36 16.97
CA GLU A 111 -1.38 -20.80 16.98
C GLU A 111 -0.18 -21.69 16.61
N ASN A 112 1.00 -21.10 16.35
CA ASN A 112 2.25 -21.78 16.01
C ASN A 112 2.19 -22.57 14.68
N VAL A 113 1.35 -22.13 13.73
CA VAL A 113 1.21 -22.78 12.41
C VAL A 113 2.34 -22.37 11.47
N SER A 114 2.67 -21.07 11.42
CA SER A 114 3.81 -20.52 10.68
C SER A 114 4.22 -19.21 11.35
N ARG A 115 5.43 -19.14 11.93
CA ARG A 115 5.91 -17.93 12.63
C ARG A 115 6.79 -17.10 11.72
N VAL A 116 6.56 -15.79 11.71
CA VAL A 116 7.42 -14.84 11.01
C VAL A 116 8.52 -14.38 11.96
N LEU A 117 9.73 -14.88 11.72
CA LEU A 117 10.94 -14.59 12.49
C LEU A 117 11.57 -13.26 12.10
N GLU A 118 11.32 -12.76 10.90
CA GLU A 118 11.74 -11.43 10.46
C GLU A 118 10.90 -11.03 9.26
N CYS A 119 10.44 -9.78 9.22
CA CYS A 119 9.83 -9.18 8.04
C CYS A 119 10.36 -7.76 7.88
N THR A 120 10.95 -7.46 6.74
CA THR A 120 11.39 -6.11 6.39
C THR A 120 10.90 -5.76 4.99
N LYS A 121 10.54 -4.49 4.80
CA LYS A 121 10.13 -3.96 3.50
C LYS A 121 10.65 -2.55 3.38
N GLU A 122 11.50 -2.33 2.39
CA GLU A 122 12.08 -1.02 2.10
C GLU A 122 11.68 -0.59 0.69
N ILE A 123 10.99 0.55 0.57
CA ILE A 123 10.61 1.12 -0.73
C ILE A 123 11.87 1.55 -1.48
N SER A 124 12.19 0.83 -2.56
CA SER A 124 13.38 1.05 -3.39
C SER A 124 13.15 2.16 -4.42
N ARG A 125 11.96 2.22 -5.04
CA ARG A 125 11.59 3.27 -6.01
C ARG A 125 10.08 3.43 -6.14
N PHE A 126 9.64 4.65 -6.42
CA PHE A 126 8.28 4.93 -6.88
C PHE A 126 8.21 4.82 -8.40
N GLU A 127 7.27 4.03 -8.93
CA GLU A 127 7.10 3.80 -10.36
C GLU A 127 6.11 4.79 -10.97
N SER A 128 5.01 5.07 -10.28
CA SER A 128 3.99 5.97 -10.79
C SER A 128 3.15 6.64 -9.70
N PHE A 129 2.63 7.82 -10.04
CA PHE A 129 1.60 8.54 -9.29
C PHE A 129 0.49 8.88 -10.28
N SER A 130 -0.68 8.26 -10.12
CA SER A 130 -1.84 8.50 -10.95
C SER A 130 -2.88 9.29 -10.17
N PHE A 131 -2.90 10.62 -10.39
CA PHE A 131 -3.85 11.52 -9.75
C PHE A 131 -5.20 11.53 -10.48
N SER A 132 -6.28 11.44 -9.71
CA SER A 132 -7.66 11.59 -10.16
C SER A 132 -8.38 12.54 -9.20
N GLY A 133 -8.27 13.84 -9.46
CA GLY A 133 -8.81 14.87 -8.55
C GLY A 133 -8.14 14.80 -7.17
N ASN A 134 -8.92 14.47 -6.14
CA ASN A 134 -8.46 14.33 -4.76
C ASN A 134 -7.98 12.92 -4.41
N GLU A 135 -7.82 12.04 -5.39
CA GLU A 135 -7.30 10.68 -5.21
C GLU A 135 -5.96 10.53 -5.91
N VAL A 136 -5.10 9.68 -5.36
CA VAL A 136 -3.84 9.28 -5.98
C VAL A 136 -3.60 7.80 -5.78
N THR A 137 -3.31 7.10 -6.88
CA THR A 137 -2.79 5.73 -6.84
C THR A 137 -1.28 5.79 -7.01
N VAL A 138 -0.56 5.20 -6.06
CA VAL A 138 0.89 5.12 -6.03
C VAL A 138 1.31 3.68 -6.24
N VAL A 139 2.12 3.43 -7.27
CA VAL A 139 2.76 2.14 -7.51
C VAL A 139 4.24 2.28 -7.21
N PHE A 140 4.79 1.36 -6.42
CA PHE A 140 6.19 1.37 -6.03
C PHE A 140 6.75 -0.03 -5.92
N LYS A 141 8.08 -0.10 -5.98
CA LYS A 141 8.83 -1.33 -5.78
C LYS A 141 9.48 -1.30 -4.42
N SER A 142 9.48 -2.45 -3.76
CA SER A 142 10.08 -2.60 -2.45
C SER A 142 11.01 -3.79 -2.45
N ARG A 143 12.15 -3.67 -1.76
CA ARG A 143 12.94 -4.82 -1.37
C ARG A 143 12.30 -5.40 -0.12
N THR A 144 11.74 -6.60 -0.24
CA THR A 144 11.03 -7.26 0.86
C THR A 144 11.79 -8.51 1.25
N ALA A 145 12.06 -8.67 2.55
CA ALA A 145 12.59 -9.90 3.12
C ALA A 145 11.61 -10.46 4.12
N ILE A 146 11.40 -11.77 4.07
CA ILE A 146 10.62 -12.50 5.07
C ILE A 146 11.35 -13.77 5.47
N GLU A 147 11.44 -14.01 6.76
CA GLU A 147 12.01 -15.21 7.34
C GLU A 147 10.94 -15.91 8.17
N ARG A 148 10.71 -17.19 7.88
CA ARG A 148 9.74 -18.01 8.59
C ARG A 148 10.40 -19.18 9.29
N SER A 149 9.87 -19.55 10.45
CA SER A 149 10.23 -20.81 11.10
C SER A 149 9.78 -21.98 10.25
N LYS A 150 10.51 -23.11 10.36
CA LYS A 150 10.02 -24.38 9.82
C LYS A 150 8.75 -24.80 10.57
N SER A 151 7.75 -25.30 9.85
CA SER A 151 6.54 -25.91 10.41
C SER A 151 6.32 -27.30 9.83
N GLU A 152 5.22 -27.96 10.22
CA GLU A 152 4.80 -29.21 9.60
C GLU A 152 4.47 -29.04 8.10
N TYR A 153 4.07 -27.83 7.69
CA TYR A 153 3.58 -27.52 6.34
C TYR A 153 4.57 -26.71 5.49
N GLU A 154 5.59 -26.08 6.10
CA GLU A 154 6.54 -25.20 5.43
C GLU A 154 7.99 -25.50 5.86
N GLU A 155 8.94 -25.56 4.91
CA GLU A 155 10.37 -25.79 5.23
C GLU A 155 11.03 -24.63 6.00
N GLY A 156 10.35 -23.48 6.10
CA GLY A 156 10.88 -22.26 6.70
C GLY A 156 11.95 -21.60 5.83
N GLY A 157 12.71 -20.69 6.42
CA GLY A 157 13.84 -20.00 5.78
C GLY A 157 13.54 -18.57 5.35
N ARG A 158 14.58 -17.93 4.81
CA ARG A 158 14.59 -16.51 4.44
C ARG A 158 14.45 -16.33 2.93
N ILE A 159 13.48 -15.53 2.53
CA ILE A 159 13.24 -15.13 1.13
C ILE A 159 13.43 -13.62 1.03
N VAL A 160 14.12 -13.19 -0.02
CA VAL A 160 14.30 -11.78 -0.35
C VAL A 160 13.91 -11.57 -1.81
N GLU A 161 12.95 -10.68 -2.05
CA GLU A 161 12.42 -10.41 -3.40
C GLU A 161 12.13 -8.91 -3.58
N GLU A 162 12.14 -8.46 -4.83
CA GLU A 162 11.56 -7.18 -5.21
C GLU A 162 10.05 -7.35 -5.44
N THR A 163 9.24 -6.70 -4.62
CA THR A 163 7.77 -6.76 -4.71
C THR A 163 7.21 -5.51 -5.38
N SER A 164 6.06 -5.64 -6.03
CA SER A 164 5.31 -4.53 -6.62
C SER A 164 4.13 -4.20 -5.74
N ASP A 165 4.16 -3.05 -5.10
CA ASP A 165 3.17 -2.65 -4.10
C ASP A 165 2.30 -1.50 -4.63
N THR A 166 1.09 -1.37 -4.10
CA THR A 166 0.16 -0.30 -4.48
C THR A 166 -0.52 0.29 -3.25
N ILE A 167 -0.53 1.61 -3.14
CA ILE A 167 -1.28 2.36 -2.15
C ILE A 167 -2.17 3.37 -2.87
N MET A 168 -3.45 3.44 -2.48
CA MET A 168 -4.37 4.49 -2.92
C MET A 168 -4.68 5.41 -1.74
N LEU A 169 -4.52 6.70 -1.98
CA LEU A 169 -4.82 7.75 -1.02
C LEU A 169 -5.94 8.64 -1.56
N GLN A 170 -6.75 9.17 -0.64
CA GLN A 170 -7.72 10.20 -0.92
C GLN A 170 -7.53 11.36 0.05
N LYS A 171 -7.69 12.58 -0.46
CA LYS A 171 -7.59 13.79 0.34
C LYS A 171 -8.93 14.07 1.02
N GLU A 172 -8.94 14.04 2.35
CA GLU A 172 -10.06 14.36 3.23
C GLU A 172 -9.62 15.48 4.19
N ASP A 173 -10.38 16.57 4.24
CA ASP A 173 -10.06 17.76 5.07
C ASP A 173 -8.64 18.33 4.91
N GLY A 174 -8.05 18.16 3.73
CA GLY A 174 -6.71 18.63 3.41
C GLY A 174 -5.59 17.64 3.71
N GLU A 175 -5.89 16.50 4.33
CA GLU A 175 -4.96 15.42 4.64
C GLU A 175 -5.13 14.24 3.68
N TRP A 176 -4.03 13.60 3.31
CA TRP A 176 -4.05 12.36 2.54
C TRP A 176 -4.28 11.17 3.48
N LYS A 177 -5.34 10.40 3.24
CA LYS A 177 -5.71 9.20 4.00
C LYS A 177 -5.76 7.99 3.09
N LEU A 178 -5.50 6.81 3.64
CA LEU A 178 -5.55 5.55 2.91
C LEU A 178 -6.98 5.14 2.57
N VAL A 179 -7.15 4.73 1.31
CA VAL A 179 -8.35 4.07 0.79
C VAL A 179 -8.06 2.60 0.46
N TYR A 180 -6.80 2.29 0.16
CA TYR A 180 -6.39 0.93 -0.15
C TYR A 180 -4.88 0.78 0.00
N ALA A 181 -4.43 -0.37 0.49
CA ALA A 181 -3.04 -0.77 0.47
C ALA A 181 -2.92 -2.25 0.08
N SER A 182 -1.99 -2.53 -0.81
CA SER A 182 -1.61 -3.87 -1.24
C SER A 182 -0.10 -3.95 -1.17
N LEU A 183 0.38 -4.45 -0.04
CA LEU A 183 1.79 -4.70 0.22
C LEU A 183 2.05 -6.20 0.05
N TRP A 184 2.69 -6.57 -1.03
CA TRP A 184 2.98 -7.97 -1.33
C TRP A 184 4.15 -8.47 -0.50
N LEU A 185 4.01 -9.67 0.05
CA LEU A 185 5.12 -10.41 0.64
C LEU A 185 5.65 -11.43 -0.37
N PRO A 186 6.95 -11.77 -0.32
CA PRO A 186 7.47 -12.90 -1.08
C PRO A 186 6.70 -14.17 -0.71
N SER A 187 6.08 -14.81 -1.70
CA SER A 187 5.49 -16.13 -1.51
C SER A 187 6.62 -17.17 -1.48
N GLN A 188 6.56 -18.13 -0.55
CA GLN A 188 7.29 -19.38 -0.74
C GLN A 188 6.81 -19.95 -2.09
N ASN A 189 7.70 -20.02 -3.08
CA ASN A 189 7.45 -20.76 -4.30
C ASN A 189 7.31 -22.23 -3.86
N TYR A 190 6.10 -22.67 -3.55
CA TYR A 190 5.79 -24.09 -3.53
C TYR A 190 6.14 -24.57 -4.93
N GLY A 191 7.27 -25.26 -5.06
CA GLY A 191 7.72 -25.77 -6.33
C GLY A 191 6.54 -26.44 -7.00
N SER A 192 6.13 -25.90 -8.15
CA SER A 192 5.55 -26.64 -9.26
C SER A 192 4.97 -27.99 -8.81
N TYR A 193 3.79 -28.00 -8.20
CA TYR A 193 3.02 -29.23 -8.19
C TYR A 193 2.78 -29.55 -9.66
N ALA A 194 3.43 -30.62 -10.09
CA ALA A 194 3.43 -31.14 -11.44
C ALA A 194 2.00 -31.36 -11.94
N TYR A 195 1.42 -30.34 -12.57
CA TYR A 195 0.30 -30.45 -13.51
C TYR A 195 0.75 -30.17 -14.94
N ALA A 196 2.05 -30.33 -15.22
CA ALA A 196 2.62 -30.12 -16.55
C ALA A 196 2.51 -31.34 -17.49
N ASP A 197 1.90 -32.46 -17.09
CA ASP A 197 1.98 -33.69 -17.91
C ASP A 197 0.69 -34.54 -18.05
N THR A 198 -0.50 -33.96 -17.92
CA THR A 198 -1.74 -34.69 -18.31
C THR A 198 -2.81 -33.84 -18.98
N VAL A 199 -2.45 -33.04 -19.99
CA VAL A 199 -3.39 -32.74 -21.08
C VAL A 199 -2.65 -32.82 -22.40
N LYS A 200 -2.68 -34.01 -23.02
CA LYS A 200 -2.36 -34.16 -24.44
C LYS A 200 -3.57 -33.64 -25.24
N TRP A 201 -3.34 -32.62 -26.05
CA TRP A 201 -4.21 -32.29 -27.19
C TRP A 201 -4.08 -33.35 -28.28
#